data_AF-A0A2J7RPK8-F1
#
_entry.id   AF-A0A2J7RPK8-F1
#
_cell.length_a   1.000
_cell.length_b   1.000
_cell.length_c   1.000
_cell.angle_alpha   90.00
_cell.angle_beta   90.00
_cell.angle_gamma   90.00
#
_symmetry.space_group_name_H-M   'P 1'
#
loop_
_entity.id
_entity.type
_entity.pdbx_description
1 polymer ?
#
loop_
_entity_poly.entity_id
_entity_poly.type
_entity_poly.pdbx_seq_one_letter_code
_entity_poly.pdbx_strand_id
1 'polypeptide(L)'
;MREAMQGRDQLPSIGNVLAEDCSEKGQKKQRAKKSVIGIEKEGKRAERMKNRAMMKAEQAQKKALKMAAAEAYRCKKPGECLKYIQVCLDQQLLTAEYGGEILVSLQSAEMQYNIQSNLVPCSIFWTREVQEHFVGEDMEVHVRSRKEEEEEILIVWHWEKVMRLIHAVDLTNHIQSLQLTLPGKKLTLVVYGVEQYFRSELNLYRTSLWHAFSSATFIMCQASCYLVCMGNGVYWLHFQKFNAFLLLFLFGRLPRHIV
;
A
#
# COMPACT_ATOMS: atom_id res chain seq x y z
N MET A 1 -50.46 -111.71 3.93
CA MET A 1 -50.92 -110.78 2.87
C MET A 1 -51.46 -109.52 3.55
N ARG A 2 -51.12 -108.36 2.99
CA ARG A 2 -51.47 -106.94 3.30
C ARG A 2 -52.98 -106.73 3.64
N GLU A 3 -53.50 -105.71 4.34
CA GLU A 3 -53.18 -104.29 4.69
C GLU A 3 -54.12 -103.91 5.90
N ALA A 4 -53.76 -103.16 6.96
CA ALA A 4 -53.59 -101.69 7.15
C ALA A 4 -54.89 -100.86 6.85
N MET A 5 -55.43 -99.90 7.62
CA MET A 5 -54.99 -99.06 8.76
C MET A 5 -56.17 -98.60 9.65
N GLN A 6 -55.82 -98.21 10.89
CA GLN A 6 -56.63 -97.55 11.93
C GLN A 6 -56.61 -96.01 11.83
N GLY A 7 -57.58 -95.35 12.48
CA GLY A 7 -57.46 -93.96 12.95
C GLY A 7 -58.74 -93.49 13.63
N ARG A 8 -58.75 -93.42 14.97
CA ARG A 8 -59.85 -92.87 15.78
C ARG A 8 -59.50 -91.47 16.28
N ASP A 9 -60.46 -90.56 16.12
CA ASP A 9 -60.46 -89.22 16.67
C ASP A 9 -60.67 -89.20 18.19
N GLN A 10 -60.02 -88.25 18.86
CA GLN A 10 -60.37 -87.78 20.21
C GLN A 10 -60.24 -86.26 20.28
N LEU A 11 -61.17 -85.64 21.00
CA LEU A 11 -61.22 -84.27 21.51
C LEU A 11 -61.64 -84.36 22.99
N PRO A 12 -61.53 -83.31 23.82
CA PRO A 12 -60.44 -82.36 24.02
C PRO A 12 -60.01 -82.31 25.51
N SER A 13 -58.91 -81.63 25.83
CA SER A 13 -58.62 -81.20 27.21
C SER A 13 -57.97 -79.82 27.24
N ILE A 14 -58.46 -79.04 28.20
CA ILE A 14 -58.16 -77.65 28.54
C ILE A 14 -56.68 -77.51 28.93
N GLY A 15 -55.98 -76.55 28.30
CA GLY A 15 -54.57 -76.27 28.58
C GLY A 15 -54.21 -74.78 28.44
N ASN A 16 -53.97 -74.16 29.60
CA ASN A 16 -53.07 -73.06 29.92
C ASN A 16 -52.87 -71.86 28.97
N VAL A 17 -53.28 -70.71 29.52
CA VAL A 17 -52.66 -69.38 29.36
C VAL A 17 -51.16 -69.46 29.67
N LEU A 18 -50.32 -68.90 28.79
CA LEU A 18 -49.23 -67.94 29.07
C LEU A 18 -48.19 -67.91 27.94
N ALA A 19 -47.71 -66.69 27.66
CA ALA A 19 -46.50 -66.31 26.92
C ALA A 19 -46.60 -66.14 25.39
N GLU A 20 -47.41 -65.16 24.97
CA GLU A 20 -47.00 -64.29 23.84
C GLU A 20 -46.74 -62.89 24.37
N ASP A 21 -45.47 -62.46 24.34
CA ASP A 21 -44.98 -61.09 24.12
C ASP A 21 -43.62 -60.89 24.83
N CYS A 22 -42.48 -61.16 24.16
CA CYS A 22 -41.16 -60.73 24.66
C CYS A 22 -40.01 -60.77 23.63
N SER A 23 -40.12 -60.15 22.45
CA SER A 23 -38.93 -59.93 21.60
C SER A 23 -38.87 -58.62 20.80
N GLU A 24 -39.99 -57.96 20.48
CA GLU A 24 -39.95 -56.74 19.66
C GLU A 24 -39.65 -55.44 20.42
N LYS A 25 -40.03 -55.35 21.71
CA LYS A 25 -39.86 -54.11 22.52
C LYS A 25 -38.39 -53.82 22.86
N GLY A 26 -37.52 -54.84 22.93
CA GLY A 26 -36.09 -54.71 23.18
C GLY A 26 -35.29 -54.18 21.97
N GLN A 27 -35.65 -54.62 20.76
CA GLN A 27 -34.96 -54.23 19.52
C GLN A 27 -35.24 -52.77 19.14
N LYS A 28 -36.47 -52.27 19.36
CA LYS A 28 -36.83 -50.85 19.14
C LYS A 28 -36.10 -49.90 20.12
N LYS A 29 -35.97 -50.29 21.40
CA LYS A 29 -35.23 -49.52 22.41
C LYS A 29 -33.72 -49.47 22.15
N GLN A 30 -33.12 -50.56 21.67
CA GLN A 30 -31.71 -50.58 21.28
C GLN A 30 -31.43 -49.77 20.01
N ARG A 31 -32.33 -49.78 19.01
CA ARG A 31 -32.23 -48.91 17.82
C ARG A 31 -32.31 -47.42 18.15
N ALA A 32 -33.24 -47.02 19.03
CA ALA A 32 -33.37 -45.63 19.47
C ALA A 32 -32.18 -45.14 20.30
N LYS A 33 -31.61 -45.98 21.19
CA LYS A 33 -30.37 -45.64 21.90
C LYS A 33 -29.18 -45.49 20.95
N LYS A 34 -29.09 -46.34 19.92
CA LYS A 34 -28.00 -46.31 18.94
C LYS A 34 -28.07 -45.10 18.00
N SER A 35 -29.26 -44.62 17.65
CA SER A 35 -29.44 -43.40 16.84
C SER A 35 -29.11 -42.12 17.61
N VAL A 36 -29.53 -42.01 18.88
CA VAL A 36 -29.20 -40.85 19.74
C VAL A 36 -27.69 -40.73 19.97
N ILE A 37 -27.01 -41.87 20.21
CA ILE A 37 -25.54 -41.89 20.35
C ILE A 37 -24.82 -41.54 19.03
N GLY A 38 -25.40 -41.87 17.88
CA GLY A 38 -24.89 -41.48 16.56
C GLY A 38 -24.93 -39.97 16.35
N ILE A 39 -26.08 -39.35 16.63
CA ILE A 39 -26.29 -37.90 16.52
C ILE A 39 -25.36 -37.13 17.48
N GLU A 40 -25.17 -37.59 18.71
CA GLU A 40 -24.26 -36.96 19.67
C GLU A 40 -22.79 -37.05 19.22
N LYS A 41 -22.37 -38.17 18.63
CA LYS A 41 -21.02 -38.33 18.06
C LYS A 41 -20.79 -37.47 16.83
N GLU A 42 -21.79 -37.32 15.97
CA GLU A 42 -21.75 -36.42 14.82
C GLU A 42 -21.71 -34.96 15.26
N GLY A 43 -22.52 -34.56 16.25
CA GLY A 43 -22.47 -33.23 16.85
C GLY A 43 -21.08 -32.90 17.43
N LYS A 44 -20.48 -33.83 18.19
CA LYS A 44 -19.10 -33.67 18.71
C LYS A 44 -18.05 -33.60 17.61
N ARG A 45 -18.24 -34.28 16.47
CA ARG A 45 -17.34 -34.20 15.31
C ARG A 45 -17.49 -32.87 14.57
N ALA A 46 -18.71 -32.41 14.34
CA ALA A 46 -19.00 -31.12 13.71
C ALA A 46 -18.45 -29.96 14.56
N GLU A 47 -18.63 -30.02 15.88
CA GLU A 47 -18.10 -29.01 16.80
C GLU A 47 -16.56 -28.98 16.81
N ARG A 48 -15.91 -30.15 16.81
CA ARG A 48 -14.44 -30.23 16.68
C ARG A 48 -13.94 -29.69 15.33
N MET A 49 -14.67 -29.93 14.25
CA MET A 49 -14.34 -29.42 12.93
C MET A 49 -14.47 -27.90 12.87
N LYS A 50 -15.57 -27.35 13.41
CA LYS A 50 -15.79 -25.91 13.52
C LYS A 50 -14.71 -25.22 14.35
N ASN A 51 -14.37 -25.78 15.52
CA ASN A 51 -13.32 -25.23 16.38
C ASN A 51 -11.93 -25.25 15.72
N ARG A 52 -11.60 -26.31 14.97
CA ARG A 52 -10.37 -26.36 14.18
C ARG A 52 -10.36 -25.34 13.04
N ALA A 53 -11.48 -25.17 12.34
CA ALA A 53 -11.60 -24.18 11.28
C ALA A 53 -11.46 -22.76 11.83
N MET A 54 -12.11 -22.45 12.95
CA MET A 54 -12.02 -21.16 13.64
C MET A 54 -10.58 -20.86 14.11
N MET A 55 -9.90 -21.84 14.71
CA MET A 55 -8.51 -21.69 15.14
C MET A 55 -7.56 -21.47 13.95
N LYS A 56 -7.76 -22.19 12.84
CA LYS A 56 -6.97 -22.00 11.61
C LYS A 56 -7.19 -20.60 11.02
N ALA A 57 -8.45 -20.13 10.99
CA ALA A 57 -8.80 -18.79 10.53
C ALA A 57 -8.11 -17.70 11.36
N GLU A 58 -8.20 -17.81 12.69
CA GLU A 58 -7.60 -16.86 13.61
C GLU A 58 -6.07 -16.84 13.50
N GLN A 59 -5.45 -18.01 13.34
CA GLN A 59 -4.01 -18.11 13.15
C GLN A 59 -3.57 -17.49 11.81
N ALA A 60 -4.32 -17.74 10.72
CA ALA A 60 -4.06 -17.12 9.42
C ALA A 60 -4.21 -15.59 9.49
N GLN A 61 -5.24 -15.10 10.18
CA GLN A 61 -5.46 -13.66 10.36
C GLN A 61 -4.33 -13.01 11.16
N LYS A 62 -3.92 -13.61 12.29
CA LYS A 62 -2.78 -13.12 13.08
C LYS A 62 -1.49 -13.10 12.27
N LYS A 63 -1.26 -14.12 11.43
CA LYS A 63 -0.11 -14.17 10.53
C LYS A 63 -0.15 -13.04 9.49
N ALA A 64 -1.31 -12.83 8.85
CA ALA A 64 -1.49 -11.74 7.88
C ALA A 64 -1.23 -10.37 8.52
N LEU A 65 -1.80 -10.10 9.70
CA LEU A 65 -1.59 -8.86 10.44
C LEU A 65 -0.11 -8.63 10.79
N LYS A 66 0.58 -9.67 11.25
CA LYS A 66 2.01 -9.59 11.57
C LYS A 66 2.85 -9.30 10.33
N MET A 67 2.55 -9.94 9.20
CA MET A 67 3.24 -9.71 7.93
C MET A 67 2.99 -8.29 7.42
N ALA A 68 1.75 -7.81 7.44
CA ALA A 68 1.40 -6.44 7.07
C ALA A 68 2.14 -5.40 7.91
N ALA A 69 2.21 -5.60 9.24
CA ALA A 69 2.93 -4.69 10.12
C ALA A 69 4.44 -4.68 9.85
N ALA A 70 5.04 -5.85 9.60
CA ALA A 70 6.45 -5.96 9.26
C ALA A 70 6.77 -5.28 7.92
N GLU A 71 5.92 -5.48 6.92
CA GLU A 71 6.12 -4.88 5.59
C GLU A 71 5.92 -3.36 5.63
N ALA A 72 4.89 -2.87 6.32
CA ALA A 72 4.68 -1.44 6.55
C ALA A 72 5.88 -0.77 7.23
N TYR A 73 6.58 -1.48 8.12
CA TYR A 73 7.82 -1.01 8.72
C TYR A 73 8.98 -0.99 7.72
N ARG A 74 9.15 -2.05 6.91
CA ARG A 74 10.21 -2.15 5.90
C ARG A 74 10.10 -1.09 4.82
N CYS A 75 8.89 -0.80 4.34
CA CYS A 75 8.64 0.24 3.34
C CYS A 75 9.08 1.63 3.80
N LYS A 76 9.18 1.86 5.12
CA LYS A 76 9.58 3.14 5.72
C LYS A 76 11.03 3.14 6.23
N LYS A 77 11.68 1.98 6.26
CA LYS A 77 13.02 1.83 6.82
C LYS A 77 14.06 2.47 5.87
N PRO A 78 14.94 3.35 6.36
CA PRO A 78 16.05 3.89 5.57
C PRO A 78 16.90 2.76 4.96
N GLY A 79 17.29 2.91 3.69
CA GLY A 79 18.03 1.90 2.93
C GLY A 79 17.18 0.81 2.26
N GLU A 80 15.97 0.53 2.76
CA GLU A 80 15.01 -0.38 2.10
C GLU A 80 13.88 0.37 1.41
N CYS A 81 13.50 1.54 1.94
CA CYS A 81 12.37 2.34 1.48
C CYS A 81 12.41 2.72 -0.01
N LEU A 82 13.61 2.95 -0.57
CA LEU A 82 13.78 3.35 -1.98
C LEU A 82 13.35 2.24 -2.94
N LYS A 83 13.39 0.97 -2.52
CA LYS A 83 12.94 -0.18 -3.34
C LYS A 83 11.45 -0.15 -3.64
N TYR A 84 10.69 0.52 -2.78
CA TYR A 84 9.24 0.65 -2.88
C TYR A 84 8.83 1.97 -3.53
N ILE A 85 9.77 2.83 -3.91
CA ILE A 85 9.49 4.13 -4.50
C ILE A 85 9.86 4.11 -5.98
N GLN A 86 8.94 4.56 -6.82
CA GLN A 86 9.18 4.82 -8.22
C GLN A 86 9.05 6.32 -8.50
N VAL A 87 10.07 6.90 -9.12
CA VAL A 87 10.09 8.31 -9.53
C VAL A 87 9.41 8.46 -10.89
N CYS A 88 8.37 9.28 -10.96
CA CYS A 88 7.63 9.57 -12.18
C CYS A 88 8.09 10.91 -12.76
N LEU A 89 8.85 10.85 -13.85
CA LEU A 89 9.45 12.00 -14.52
C LEU A 89 8.61 12.43 -15.72
N ASP A 90 8.33 13.73 -15.81
CA ASP A 90 7.77 14.32 -17.02
C ASP A 90 8.77 14.27 -18.18
N GLN A 91 8.31 13.93 -19.37
CA GLN A 91 9.17 13.86 -20.56
C GLN A 91 9.83 15.20 -20.91
N GLN A 92 9.18 16.36 -20.65
CA GLN A 92 9.76 17.67 -20.97
C GLN A 92 10.92 18.02 -20.02
N LEU A 93 10.92 17.47 -18.80
CA LEU A 93 12.05 17.58 -17.88
C LEU A 93 13.35 17.04 -18.51
N LEU A 94 13.24 15.94 -19.27
CA LEU A 94 14.39 15.27 -19.86
C LEU A 94 14.94 15.97 -21.09
N THR A 95 14.14 16.84 -21.71
CA THR A 95 14.60 17.68 -22.83
C THR A 95 15.41 18.89 -22.38
N ALA A 96 15.37 19.20 -21.08
CA ALA A 96 16.16 20.28 -20.50
C ALA A 96 17.63 19.87 -20.30
N GLU A 97 18.52 20.85 -20.18
CA GLU A 97 19.96 20.66 -20.01
C GLU A 97 20.35 19.83 -18.78
N TYR A 98 19.53 19.84 -17.73
CA TYR A 98 19.73 19.07 -16.50
C TYR A 98 19.07 17.68 -16.53
N GLY A 99 18.33 17.33 -17.59
CA GLY A 99 17.58 16.08 -17.67
C GLY A 99 18.47 14.83 -17.61
N GLY A 100 19.63 14.88 -18.28
CA GLY A 100 20.61 13.79 -18.27
C GLY A 100 21.22 13.55 -16.89
N GLU A 101 21.57 14.62 -16.17
CA GLU A 101 22.14 14.52 -14.81
C GLU A 101 21.15 13.90 -13.82
N ILE A 102 19.86 14.22 -13.94
CA ILE A 102 18.79 13.63 -13.13
C ILE A 102 18.72 12.11 -13.37
N LEU A 103 18.74 11.68 -14.63
CA LEU A 103 18.69 10.24 -14.96
C LEU A 103 19.93 9.49 -14.45
N VAL A 104 21.12 10.05 -14.66
CA VAL A 104 22.37 9.46 -14.16
C VAL A 104 22.35 9.34 -12.64
N SER A 105 21.84 10.37 -11.95
CA SER A 105 21.69 10.35 -10.50
C SER A 105 20.70 9.25 -10.07
N LEU A 106 19.51 9.17 -10.67
CA LEU A 106 18.53 8.13 -10.35
C LEU A 106 19.07 6.71 -10.57
N GLN A 107 19.78 6.49 -11.68
CA GLN A 107 20.41 5.20 -11.99
C GLN A 107 21.51 4.85 -10.98
N SER A 108 22.36 5.83 -10.62
CA SER A 108 23.41 5.66 -9.61
C SER A 108 22.85 5.40 -8.21
N ALA A 109 21.61 5.83 -7.96
CA ALA A 109 20.86 5.57 -6.72
C ALA A 109 20.19 4.19 -6.69
N GLU A 110 20.27 3.42 -7.79
CA GLU A 110 19.46 2.21 -8.01
C GLU A 110 17.95 2.44 -7.79
N MET A 111 17.47 3.65 -8.10
CA MET A 111 16.06 4.01 -7.96
C MET A 111 15.27 3.65 -9.20
N GLN A 112 14.06 3.13 -8.98
CA GLN A 112 13.11 2.89 -10.06
C GLN A 112 12.57 4.23 -10.56
N TYR A 113 12.46 4.38 -11.88
CA TYR A 113 11.83 5.55 -12.49
C TYR A 113 10.91 5.17 -13.65
N ASN A 114 9.96 6.05 -13.96
CA ASN A 114 9.09 5.98 -15.13
C ASN A 114 9.12 7.34 -15.84
N ILE A 115 9.18 7.32 -17.17
CA ILE A 115 9.13 8.53 -17.99
C ILE A 115 7.76 8.58 -18.65
N GLN A 116 7.03 9.67 -18.46
CA GLN A 116 5.68 9.82 -18.99
C GLN A 116 5.35 11.29 -19.27
N SER A 117 4.20 11.55 -19.90
CA SER A 117 3.67 12.91 -20.02
C SER A 117 2.83 13.23 -18.78
N ASN A 118 3.27 14.20 -17.98
CA ASN A 118 2.55 14.63 -16.78
C ASN A 118 1.56 15.76 -17.13
N LEU A 119 0.59 16.00 -16.24
CA LEU A 119 -0.35 17.12 -16.35
C LEU A 119 0.37 18.48 -16.32
N VAL A 120 1.46 18.55 -15.54
CA VAL A 120 2.30 19.74 -15.42
C VAL A 120 3.67 19.44 -16.04
N PRO A 121 4.11 20.22 -17.04
CA PRO A 121 5.44 20.06 -17.64
C PRO A 121 6.57 20.21 -16.64
N CYS A 122 7.67 19.51 -16.88
CA CYS A 122 8.86 19.54 -16.03
C CYS A 122 8.56 19.22 -14.55
N SER A 123 7.57 18.36 -14.32
CA SER A 123 7.21 17.88 -12.98
C SER A 123 7.81 16.52 -12.68
N ILE A 124 8.03 16.26 -11.40
CA ILE A 124 8.48 15.00 -10.83
C ILE A 124 7.54 14.68 -9.68
N PHE A 125 6.97 13.50 -9.68
CA PHE A 125 6.22 12.98 -8.54
C PHE A 125 6.66 11.55 -8.22
N TRP A 126 6.13 10.98 -7.15
CA TRP A 126 6.50 9.65 -6.70
C TRP A 126 5.27 8.77 -6.55
N THR A 127 5.46 7.50 -6.84
CA THR A 127 4.53 6.45 -6.46
C THR A 127 5.22 5.48 -5.53
N ARG A 128 4.47 4.97 -4.56
CA ARG A 128 4.91 3.94 -3.62
C ARG A 128 4.17 2.65 -3.90
N GLU A 129 4.93 1.56 -3.96
CA GLU A 129 4.37 0.22 -3.92
C GLU A 129 3.99 -0.15 -2.49
N VAL A 130 2.71 -0.45 -2.28
CA VAL A 130 2.14 -0.86 -1.01
C VAL A 130 1.67 -2.30 -1.14
N GLN A 131 2.16 -3.15 -0.24
CA GLN A 131 1.76 -4.55 -0.16
C GLN A 131 0.69 -4.74 0.93
N GLU A 132 -0.43 -5.31 0.54
CA GLU A 132 -1.54 -5.67 1.42
C GLU A 132 -1.54 -7.18 1.65
N HIS A 133 -1.51 -7.59 2.92
CA HIS A 133 -1.63 -9.00 3.30
C HIS A 133 -3.05 -9.29 3.78
N PHE A 134 -3.71 -10.26 3.18
CA PHE A 134 -5.08 -10.65 3.51
C PHE A 134 -5.22 -12.17 3.59
N VAL A 135 -6.33 -12.66 4.17
CA VAL A 135 -6.61 -14.11 4.27
C VAL A 135 -7.62 -14.47 3.17
N GLY A 136 -7.27 -15.46 2.36
CA GLY A 136 -8.13 -15.98 1.29
C GLY A 136 -9.16 -16.98 1.80
N GLU A 137 -10.05 -17.42 0.91
CA GLU A 137 -11.06 -18.45 1.21
C GLU A 137 -10.44 -19.82 1.60
N ASP A 138 -9.22 -20.06 1.14
CA ASP A 138 -8.38 -21.22 1.48
C ASP A 138 -7.79 -21.18 2.91
N MET A 139 -8.04 -20.09 3.65
CA MET A 139 -7.43 -19.80 4.94
C MET A 139 -5.90 -19.62 4.87
N GLU A 140 -5.39 -19.22 3.70
CA GLU A 140 -3.99 -18.90 3.50
C GLU A 140 -3.78 -17.38 3.41
N VAL A 141 -2.56 -16.94 3.66
CA VAL A 141 -2.21 -15.51 3.58
C VAL A 141 -1.78 -15.19 2.16
N HIS A 142 -2.52 -14.29 1.52
CA HIS A 142 -2.25 -13.78 0.18
C HIS A 142 -1.68 -12.37 0.26
N VAL A 143 -0.95 -11.98 -0.79
CA VAL A 143 -0.35 -10.64 -0.90
C VAL A 143 -0.85 -9.99 -2.18
N ARG A 144 -1.35 -8.76 -2.06
CA ARG A 144 -1.69 -7.90 -3.20
C ARG A 144 -0.80 -6.68 -3.19
N SER A 145 -0.24 -6.32 -4.34
CA SER A 145 0.50 -5.08 -4.52
C SER A 145 -0.37 -4.02 -5.17
N ARG A 146 -0.27 -2.78 -4.69
CA ARG A 146 -0.92 -1.59 -5.25
C ARG A 146 0.11 -0.47 -5.34
N LYS A 147 -0.02 0.39 -6.37
CA LYS A 147 0.70 1.66 -6.44
C LYS A 147 -0.16 2.78 -5.88
N GLU A 148 0.41 3.55 -4.96
CA GLU A 148 -0.20 4.74 -4.38
C GLU A 148 0.67 5.95 -4.72
N GLU A 149 0.04 7.06 -5.11
CA GLU A 149 0.77 8.28 -5.45
C GLU A 149 1.04 9.10 -4.18
N GLU A 150 2.27 9.55 -4.00
CA GLU A 150 2.68 10.38 -2.87
C GLU A 150 2.09 11.79 -2.99
N GLU A 151 1.95 12.49 -1.87
CA GLU A 151 1.40 13.84 -1.83
C GLU A 151 2.39 14.87 -2.41
N GLU A 152 3.68 14.58 -2.40
CA GLU A 152 4.73 15.48 -2.83
C GLU A 152 4.89 15.53 -4.36
N ILE A 153 5.06 16.75 -4.87
CA ILE A 153 5.41 16.99 -6.28
C ILE A 153 6.48 18.07 -6.37
N LEU A 154 7.48 17.84 -7.22
CA LEU A 154 8.47 18.83 -7.62
C LEU A 154 8.15 19.36 -9.00
N ILE A 155 8.35 20.66 -9.18
CA ILE A 155 8.35 21.28 -10.50
C ILE A 155 9.67 22.01 -10.68
N VAL A 156 10.35 21.79 -11.80
CA VAL A 156 11.60 22.47 -12.13
C VAL A 156 11.33 23.56 -13.14
N TRP A 157 11.68 24.80 -12.80
CA TRP A 157 11.64 25.94 -13.72
C TRP A 157 13.03 26.48 -13.97
N HIS A 158 13.29 26.88 -15.21
CA HIS A 158 14.46 27.69 -15.52
C HIS A 158 14.26 29.11 -14.95
N TRP A 159 15.34 29.73 -14.45
CA TRP A 159 15.29 31.07 -13.87
C TRP A 159 14.67 32.12 -14.80
N GLU A 160 14.90 32.02 -16.11
CA GLU A 160 14.29 32.91 -17.10
C GLU A 160 12.75 32.87 -17.10
N LYS A 161 12.15 31.70 -16.85
CA LYS A 161 10.69 31.59 -16.72
C LYS A 161 10.21 32.35 -15.49
N VAL A 162 10.91 32.20 -14.36
CA VAL A 162 10.59 32.92 -13.12
C VAL A 162 10.66 34.42 -13.35
N MET A 163 11.72 34.92 -13.99
CA MET A 163 11.89 36.35 -14.28
C MET A 163 10.82 36.90 -15.20
N ARG A 164 10.46 36.17 -16.26
CA ARG A 164 9.35 36.56 -17.14
C ARG A 164 8.03 36.69 -16.36
N LEU A 165 7.74 35.75 -15.46
CA LEU A 165 6.53 35.79 -14.64
C LEU A 165 6.56 36.92 -13.60
N ILE A 166 7.72 37.23 -13.02
CA ILE A 166 7.88 38.37 -12.10
C ILE A 166 7.67 39.69 -12.84
N HIS A 167 8.30 39.86 -14.01
CA HIS A 167 8.15 41.07 -14.83
C HIS A 167 6.71 41.25 -15.33
N ALA A 168 6.00 40.15 -15.58
CA ALA A 168 4.59 40.16 -15.94
C ALA A 168 3.64 40.29 -14.72
N VAL A 169 4.17 40.32 -13.50
CA VAL A 169 3.39 40.35 -12.24
C VAL A 169 2.40 39.18 -12.14
N ASP A 170 2.75 38.03 -12.71
CA ASP A 170 1.87 36.86 -12.88
C ASP A 170 2.35 35.61 -12.12
N LEU A 171 3.50 35.68 -11.45
CA LEU A 171 4.08 34.56 -10.71
C LEU A 171 3.09 33.92 -9.73
N THR A 172 2.39 34.74 -8.95
CA THR A 172 1.43 34.27 -7.94
C THR A 172 0.23 33.58 -8.58
N ASN A 173 -0.34 34.15 -9.64
CA ASN A 173 -1.48 33.56 -10.35
C ASN A 173 -1.08 32.23 -11.00
N HIS A 174 0.12 32.15 -11.56
CA HIS A 174 0.63 30.92 -12.15
C HIS A 174 0.81 29.83 -11.09
N ILE A 175 1.34 30.16 -9.90
CA ILE A 175 1.45 29.22 -8.77
C ILE A 175 0.06 28.78 -8.28
N GLN A 176 -0.89 29.72 -8.14
CA GLN A 176 -2.27 29.39 -7.74
C GLN A 176 -2.95 28.48 -8.76
N SER A 177 -2.73 28.71 -10.05
CA SER A 177 -3.25 27.85 -11.13
C SER A 177 -2.68 26.44 -11.02
N LEU A 178 -1.38 26.30 -10.70
CA LEU A 178 -0.77 25.00 -10.45
C LEU A 178 -1.37 24.29 -9.22
N GLN A 179 -1.63 25.02 -8.14
CA GLN A 179 -2.27 24.46 -6.94
C GLN A 179 -3.70 24.00 -7.22
N LEU A 180 -4.45 24.75 -8.02
CA LEU A 180 -5.78 24.35 -8.47
C LEU A 180 -5.74 23.12 -9.40
N THR A 181 -4.70 23.00 -10.22
CA THR A 181 -4.49 21.85 -11.12
C THR A 181 -4.08 20.58 -10.35
N LEU A 182 -3.42 20.76 -9.20
CA LEU A 182 -2.86 19.67 -8.39
C LEU A 182 -3.48 19.66 -6.98
N PRO A 183 -4.79 19.42 -6.85
CA PRO A 183 -5.47 19.47 -5.56
C PRO A 183 -4.93 18.40 -4.62
N GLY A 184 -4.67 18.78 -3.37
CA GLY A 184 -4.16 17.86 -2.33
C GLY A 184 -2.69 17.50 -2.44
N LYS A 185 -1.94 18.09 -3.37
CA LYS A 185 -0.48 17.88 -3.50
C LYS A 185 0.32 18.96 -2.77
N LYS A 186 1.47 18.57 -2.22
CA LYS A 186 2.49 19.45 -1.65
C LYS A 186 3.46 19.86 -2.75
N LEU A 187 3.27 21.08 -3.25
CA LEU A 187 4.05 21.65 -4.34
C LEU A 187 5.41 22.15 -3.85
N THR A 188 6.50 21.68 -4.47
CA THR A 188 7.84 22.22 -4.27
C THR A 188 8.39 22.73 -5.59
N LEU A 189 8.79 24.01 -5.63
CA LEU A 189 9.33 24.64 -6.83
C LEU A 189 10.86 24.69 -6.75
N VAL A 190 11.51 24.14 -7.78
CA VAL A 190 12.97 24.17 -7.94
C VAL A 190 13.30 25.12 -9.07
N VAL A 191 14.15 26.11 -8.80
CA VAL A 191 14.61 27.06 -9.81
C VAL A 191 16.02 26.70 -10.24
N TYR A 192 16.16 26.28 -11.49
CA TYR A 192 17.42 25.92 -12.11
C TYR A 192 18.11 27.14 -12.74
N GLY A 193 19.45 27.16 -12.68
CA GLY A 193 20.26 28.15 -13.38
C GLY A 193 20.34 29.52 -12.69
N VAL A 194 19.96 29.63 -11.41
CA VAL A 194 20.05 30.90 -10.66
C VAL A 194 21.46 31.49 -10.60
N GLU A 195 22.50 30.68 -10.76
CA GLU A 195 23.87 31.19 -10.87
C GLU A 195 24.09 32.02 -12.14
N GLN A 196 23.50 31.60 -13.26
CA GLN A 196 23.58 32.31 -14.54
C GLN A 196 22.86 33.66 -14.41
N TYR A 197 21.74 33.68 -13.70
CA TYR A 197 21.07 34.92 -13.30
C TYR A 197 22.03 35.86 -12.55
N PHE A 198 22.64 35.42 -11.45
CA PHE A 198 23.56 36.27 -10.68
C PHE A 198 24.80 36.72 -11.47
N ARG A 199 25.28 35.91 -12.43
CA ARG A 199 26.36 36.30 -13.34
C ARG A 199 25.92 37.34 -14.36
N SER A 200 24.69 37.21 -14.88
CA SER A 200 24.11 38.14 -15.86
C SER A 200 23.71 39.50 -15.25
N GLU A 201 23.22 39.50 -14.02
CA GLU A 201 22.79 40.70 -13.28
C GLU A 201 23.91 41.45 -12.56
N LEU A 202 25.17 41.02 -12.67
CA LEU A 202 26.32 41.84 -12.26
C LEU A 202 26.43 43.16 -13.03
N ASN A 203 25.58 43.42 -14.03
CA ASN A 203 25.53 44.68 -14.74
C ASN A 203 24.28 45.55 -14.53
N LEU A 204 23.13 45.08 -14.04
CA LEU A 204 21.96 45.93 -13.72
C LEU A 204 20.92 45.19 -12.84
N TYR A 205 20.51 45.83 -11.72
CA TYR A 205 19.36 45.49 -10.85
C TYR A 205 19.45 44.31 -9.84
N ARG A 206 20.46 44.36 -8.95
CA ARG A 206 20.64 43.51 -7.75
C ARG A 206 19.44 43.35 -6.77
N THR A 207 18.33 44.08 -6.92
CA THR A 207 17.26 44.18 -5.90
C THR A 207 16.03 43.33 -6.19
N SER A 208 15.74 42.99 -7.44
CA SER A 208 14.43 42.47 -7.85
C SER A 208 14.15 41.06 -7.32
N LEU A 209 15.06 40.11 -7.51
CA LEU A 209 14.86 38.74 -7.02
C LEU A 209 14.97 38.64 -5.50
N TRP A 210 15.80 39.44 -4.83
CA TRP A 210 15.88 39.41 -3.36
C TRP A 210 14.59 39.94 -2.71
N HIS A 211 14.00 41.01 -3.23
CA HIS A 211 12.70 41.50 -2.74
C HIS A 211 11.55 40.57 -3.12
N ALA A 212 11.55 40.04 -4.35
CA ALA A 212 10.54 39.07 -4.79
C ALA A 212 10.63 37.77 -4.00
N PHE A 213 11.84 37.25 -3.73
CA PHE A 213 12.02 36.08 -2.86
C PHE A 213 11.72 36.42 -1.41
N SER A 214 12.10 37.57 -0.87
CA SER A 214 11.76 37.92 0.52
C SER A 214 10.24 38.09 0.71
N SER A 215 9.54 38.63 -0.29
CA SER A 215 8.08 38.75 -0.29
C SER A 215 7.38 37.42 -0.57
N ALA A 216 7.89 36.63 -1.52
CA ALA A 216 7.37 35.30 -1.84
C ALA A 216 7.68 34.29 -0.73
N THR A 217 8.80 34.39 -0.01
CA THR A 217 9.11 33.54 1.15
C THR A 217 8.08 33.77 2.26
N PHE A 218 7.61 35.01 2.42
CA PHE A 218 6.54 35.33 3.37
C PHE A 218 5.18 34.75 2.93
N ILE A 219 4.86 34.79 1.63
CA ILE A 219 3.62 34.24 1.06
C ILE A 219 3.64 32.70 1.03
N MET A 220 4.78 32.09 0.70
CA MET A 220 4.97 30.64 0.70
C MET A 220 5.14 30.06 2.10
N CYS A 221 5.41 30.89 3.12
CA CYS A 221 5.28 30.46 4.51
C CYS A 221 3.80 30.34 4.94
N GLN A 222 2.86 30.98 4.22
CA GLN A 222 1.42 30.85 4.46
C GLN A 222 0.74 29.74 3.63
N ALA A 223 1.25 29.46 2.43
CA ALA A 223 0.78 28.37 1.59
C ALA A 223 1.88 27.32 1.49
N SER A 224 1.70 26.11 2.03
CA SER A 224 2.64 24.97 2.14
C SER A 224 3.54 24.68 0.92
N CYS A 225 4.39 25.61 0.54
CA CYS A 225 5.21 25.64 -0.66
C CYS A 225 6.64 25.91 -0.25
N TYR A 226 7.56 25.15 -0.80
CA TYR A 226 8.97 25.29 -0.49
C TYR A 226 9.73 25.61 -1.76
N LEU A 227 10.61 26.60 -1.67
CA LEU A 227 11.47 27.04 -2.75
C LEU A 227 12.87 26.58 -2.41
N VAL A 228 13.45 25.82 -3.32
CA VAL A 228 14.83 25.36 -3.20
C VAL A 228 15.64 26.01 -4.31
N CYS A 229 16.56 26.89 -3.92
CA CYS A 229 17.54 27.47 -4.82
C CYS A 229 18.79 26.57 -4.85
N MET A 230 19.10 25.98 -6.00
CA MET A 230 20.32 25.21 -6.21
C MET A 230 21.38 26.13 -6.84
N GLY A 231 22.37 26.52 -6.04
CA GLY A 231 23.57 27.27 -6.45
C GLY A 231 24.63 27.15 -5.36
N ASN A 232 25.91 27.15 -5.72
CA ASN A 232 27.06 26.82 -4.87
C ASN A 232 27.17 27.71 -3.60
N GLY A 233 26.42 27.35 -2.55
CA GLY A 233 26.57 27.82 -1.16
C GLY A 233 25.56 28.88 -0.69
N VAL A 234 24.51 28.44 0.01
CA VAL A 234 24.19 28.63 1.45
C VAL A 234 22.77 28.06 1.67
N TYR A 235 22.64 27.15 2.64
CA TYR A 235 21.42 26.40 2.96
C TYR A 235 20.66 27.02 4.14
N TRP A 236 19.32 26.92 4.14
CA TRP A 236 18.53 26.74 5.36
C TRP A 236 17.44 25.69 5.11
N LEU A 237 17.61 24.53 5.75
CA LEU A 237 16.67 23.40 5.73
C LEU A 237 16.10 23.25 7.14
N HIS A 238 14.78 23.39 7.27
CA HIS A 238 14.05 22.69 8.32
C HIS A 238 12.99 21.83 7.62
N PHE A 239 13.42 20.64 7.17
CA PHE A 239 12.57 19.66 6.50
C PHE A 239 12.69 18.31 7.18
N GLN A 240 11.56 17.62 7.33
CA GLN A 240 11.55 16.25 7.81
C GLN A 240 12.41 15.33 6.92
N LYS A 241 13.06 14.39 7.60
CA LYS A 241 14.30 13.66 7.24
C LYS A 241 14.32 12.87 5.93
N PHE A 242 13.26 12.85 5.14
CA PHE A 242 13.19 12.05 3.91
C PHE A 242 13.55 12.86 2.65
N ASN A 243 13.09 14.12 2.56
CA ASN A 243 13.20 14.92 1.33
C ASN A 243 14.60 15.53 1.12
N ALA A 244 15.31 15.79 2.22
CA ALA A 244 16.69 16.30 2.16
C ALA A 244 17.64 15.29 1.48
N PHE A 245 17.44 13.99 1.71
CA PHE A 245 18.34 12.96 1.16
C PHE A 245 18.22 12.90 -0.36
N LEU A 246 17.01 12.98 -0.92
CA LEU A 246 16.79 12.90 -2.37
C LEU A 246 17.19 14.17 -3.12
N LEU A 247 16.93 15.35 -2.56
CA LEU A 247 17.37 16.62 -3.16
C LEU A 247 18.90 16.78 -3.09
N LEU A 248 19.54 16.35 -1.99
CA LEU A 248 21.02 16.30 -1.89
C LEU A 248 21.63 15.23 -2.81
N PHE A 249 20.88 14.17 -3.10
CA PHE A 249 21.31 13.09 -3.99
C PHE A 249 21.16 13.46 -5.46
N LEU A 250 20.04 14.06 -5.86
CA LEU A 250 19.74 14.47 -7.24
C LEU A 250 20.53 15.70 -7.71
N PHE A 251 20.95 16.57 -6.79
CA PHE A 251 21.60 17.85 -7.13
C PHE A 251 22.98 18.06 -6.48
N GLY A 252 23.59 16.98 -5.98
CA GLY A 252 25.03 16.93 -5.70
C GLY A 252 25.48 17.56 -4.38
N ARG A 253 25.49 16.75 -3.32
CA ARG A 253 26.64 16.47 -2.39
C ARG A 253 26.11 15.88 -1.09
N LEU A 254 26.21 14.56 -0.95
CA LEU A 254 26.17 13.93 0.38
C LEU A 254 27.53 14.15 1.08
N PRO A 255 27.57 14.69 2.31
CA PRO A 255 28.76 14.56 3.15
C PRO A 255 29.00 13.08 3.45
N ARG A 256 30.23 12.61 3.19
CA ARG A 256 30.68 11.21 3.26
C ARG A 256 30.75 10.61 4.67
N HIS A 257 29.84 10.96 5.58
CA HIS A 257 29.83 10.38 6.93
C HIS A 257 28.40 10.22 7.47
N ILE A 258 27.65 9.28 6.93
CA ILE A 258 26.65 8.50 7.68
C ILE A 258 26.64 7.09 7.08
N VAL A 259 27.51 6.22 7.63
CA VAL A 259 27.36 4.76 7.69
C VAL A 259 27.08 4.44 9.15
#